data_AF-A0A3P6CVW2-F1
#
_entry.id   AF-A0A3P6CVW2-F1
#
_cell.length_a   1.000
_cell.length_b   1.000
_cell.length_c   1.000
_cell.angle_alpha   90.00
_cell.angle_beta   90.00
_cell.angle_gamma   90.00
#
_symmetry.space_group_name_H-M   'P 1'
#
loop_
_entity.id
_entity.type
_entity.pdbx_description
1 polymer ?
#
loop_
_entity_poly.entity_id
_entity_poly.type
_entity_poly.pdbx_seq_one_letter_code
_entity_poly.pdbx_strand_id
1 'polypeptide(L)' 'MWLANYNRLPTKVRMSSWGLNVQTACCFCNNNEESRDHLFLSCPYTISLWRLIFARLDRNRAPFISWTELLS' A
#
# COMPACT_ATOMS: atom_id res chain seq x y z
N MET A 1 -13.24 0.16 4.18
CA MET A 1 -11.93 0.80 3.93
C MET A 1 -12.10 2.21 3.31
N TRP A 2 -12.81 3.12 3.99
CA TRP A 2 -13.23 4.40 3.38
C TRP A 2 -12.07 5.38 3.16
N LEU A 3 -11.22 5.61 4.17
CA LEU A 3 -10.08 6.54 4.04
C LEU A 3 -9.13 6.16 2.90
N ALA A 4 -8.84 4.86 2.73
CA ALA A 4 -8.01 4.39 1.63
C ALA A 4 -8.69 4.57 0.27
N ASN A 5 -10.01 4.30 0.18
CA ASN A 5 -10.77 4.48 -1.05
C ASN A 5 -10.73 5.95 -1.54
N TYR A 6 -10.87 6.92 -0.64
CA TYR A 6 -10.81 8.34 -0.99
C TYR A 6 -9.39 8.90 -1.09
N ASN A 7 -8.35 8.05 -1.07
CA ASN A 7 -6.95 8.46 -1.05
C ASN A 7 -6.60 9.40 0.12
N ARG A 8 -7.27 9.25 1.27
CA ARG A 8 -7.17 10.10 2.47
C ARG A 8 -6.34 9.51 3.60
N LEU A 9 -5.53 8.48 3.31
CA LEU A 9 -4.62 7.93 4.30
C LEU A 9 -3.53 8.96 4.64
N PRO A 10 -3.13 9.07 5.92
CA PRO A 10 -2.04 9.94 6.33
C PRO A 10 -0.69 9.30 5.98
N THR A 11 -0.41 9.11 4.69
CA THR A 11 0.88 8.57 4.24
C THR A 11 1.96 9.63 4.34
N LYS A 12 3.24 9.24 4.45
CA LYS A 12 4.34 10.22 4.58
C LYS A 12 4.41 11.20 3.41
N VAL A 13 4.12 10.76 2.18
CA VAL A 13 4.00 11.66 1.01
C VAL A 13 2.94 12.73 1.25
N ARG A 14 1.77 12.36 1.77
CA ARG A 14 0.68 13.30 2.05
C ARG A 14 1.04 14.24 3.20
N MET A 15 1.67 13.73 4.26
CA MET A 15 2.16 14.57 5.36
C MET A 15 3.18 15.60 4.88
N SER A 16 4.13 15.20 4.03
CA SER A 16 5.11 16.11 3.43
C SER A 16 4.44 17.19 2.57
N SER A 17 3.38 16.86 1.82
CA SER A 17 2.60 17.85 1.06
C SER A 17 1.91 18.91 1.93
N TRP A 18 1.73 18.65 3.23
CA TRP A 18 1.21 19.62 4.20
C TRP A 18 2.31 20.49 4.83
N GLY A 19 3.56 20.38 4.37
CA GLY A 19 4.69 21.15 4.87
C GLY A 19 5.39 20.53 6.08
N LEU A 20 5.05 19.30 6.46
CA LEU A 20 5.78 18.58 7.50
C LEU A 20 7.12 18.09 6.95
N ASN A 21 8.22 18.38 7.66
CA ASN A 21 9.54 17.87 7.32
C ASN A 21 9.67 16.39 7.76
N VAL A 22 9.16 15.50 6.92
CA VAL A 22 9.19 14.04 7.13
C VAL A 22 9.86 13.35 5.95
N GLN A 23 10.67 12.33 6.22
CA GLN A 23 11.24 11.48 5.17
C GLN A 23 10.11 10.69 4.50
N THR A 24 9.94 10.83 3.18
CA THR A 24 8.82 10.19 2.46
C THR A 24 9.03 8.72 2.18
N ALA A 25 10.20 8.14 2.47
CA ALA A 25 10.50 6.75 2.20
C ALA A 25 9.52 5.77 2.89
N CYS A 26 9.11 4.74 2.15
CA CYS A 26 8.24 3.67 2.61
C CYS A 26 8.82 3.00 3.86
N CYS A 27 8.02 2.92 4.92
CA CYS A 27 8.41 2.26 6.16
C CYS A 27 8.71 0.75 6.03
N PHE A 28 8.26 0.10 4.95
CA PHE A 28 8.47 -1.34 4.77
C PHE A 28 9.68 -1.68 3.90
N CYS A 29 9.81 -1.05 2.73
CA CYS A 29 10.85 -1.41 1.77
C CYS A 29 11.99 -0.38 1.66
N ASN A 30 11.78 0.84 2.17
CA ASN A 30 12.72 1.96 2.08
C ASN A 30 13.24 2.30 0.66
N ASN A 31 12.62 1.77 -0.40
CA ASN A 31 13.06 1.90 -1.79
C ASN A 31 12.25 2.93 -2.60
N ASN A 32 10.99 3.18 -2.21
CA ASN A 32 10.09 4.12 -2.87
C ASN A 32 9.37 4.97 -1.82
N GLU A 33 8.70 6.03 -2.25
CA GLU A 33 7.91 6.85 -1.36
C GLU A 33 6.69 6.11 -0.80
N GLU A 34 6.32 6.46 0.42
CA GLU A 34 5.14 5.98 1.10
C GLU A 34 3.89 6.68 0.56
N SER A 35 3.43 6.22 -0.59
CA SER A 35 2.11 6.51 -1.12
C SER A 35 1.13 5.41 -0.74
N ARG A 36 -0.17 5.71 -0.84
CA ARG A 36 -1.23 4.72 -0.65
C ARG A 36 -1.04 3.54 -1.60
N ASP A 37 -0.82 3.83 -2.89
CA ASP A 37 -0.70 2.79 -3.91
C ASP A 37 0.54 1.93 -3.66
N HIS A 38 1.64 2.54 -3.25
CA HIS A 38 2.83 1.80 -2.89
C HIS A 38 2.60 0.89 -1.69
N LEU A 39 2.04 1.40 -0.60
CA LEU A 39 1.80 0.64 0.62
C LEU A 39 0.97 -0.64 0.39
N PHE A 40 -0.04 -0.59 -0.48
CA PHE A 40 -1.01 -1.68 -0.61
C PHE A 40 -0.84 -2.53 -1.88
N LEU A 41 -0.32 -1.97 -2.97
CA LEU A 41 -0.32 -2.61 -4.30
C LEU A 41 1.07 -2.89 -4.87
N SER A 42 2.05 -2.00 -4.65
CA SER A 42 3.38 -2.14 -5.30
C SER A 42 4.56 -2.37 -4.37
N CYS A 43 4.39 -2.27 -3.04
CA CYS A 43 5.47 -2.52 -2.10
C CYS A 43 5.87 -4.00 -2.11
N PRO A 44 7.17 -4.35 -2.33
CA PRO A 44 7.63 -5.73 -2.34
C PRO A 44 7.33 -6.50 -1.05
N TYR A 45 7.36 -5.79 0.09
CA TYR A 45 6.99 -6.36 1.39
C TYR A 45 5.50 -6.73 1.41
N THR A 46 4.62 -5.80 1.04
CA THR A 46 3.17 -6.04 1.01
C THR A 46 2.78 -7.10 -0.02
N ILE A 47 3.41 -7.12 -1.19
CA ILE A 47 3.18 -8.16 -2.21
C ILE A 47 3.51 -9.54 -1.64
N SER A 48 4.64 -9.67 -0.93
CA SER A 48 5.00 -10.92 -0.25
C SER A 48 3.95 -11.32 0.80
N LEU A 49 3.43 -10.34 1.55
CA LEU A 49 2.37 -10.56 2.52
C LEU A 49 1.07 -11.05 1.85
N TRP A 50 0.64 -10.43 0.75
CA TRP A 50 -0.54 -10.87 0.01
C TRP A 50 -0.41 -12.29 -0.51
N ARG A 51 0.76 -12.66 -1.04
CA ARG A 51 1.04 -14.05 -1.46
C ARG A 51 0.88 -15.04 -0.31
N LEU A 52 1.37 -14.70 0.89
CA LEU A 52 1.23 -15.55 2.07
C LEU A 52 -0.23 -15.68 2.52
N ILE A 53 -0.98 -14.58 2.50
CA ILE A 53 -2.40 -14.56 2.86
C ILE A 53 -3.20 -15.41 1.88
N PHE A 54 -3.02 -15.22 0.57
CA PHE A 54 -3.74 -16.00 -0.45
C PHE A 54 -3.31 -17.46 -0.49
N ALA A 55 -2.05 -17.77 -0.22
CA ALA A 55 -1.64 -19.17 -0.05
C ALA A 55 -2.39 -19.91 1.07
N ARG A 56 -2.99 -19.17 2.03
CA ARG A 56 -3.81 -19.72 3.13
C ARG A 56 -5.31 -19.63 2.89
N LEU A 57 -5.79 -18.56 2.28
CA LEU A 57 -7.23 -18.28 2.14
C LEU A 57 -7.78 -18.66 0.77
N ASP A 58 -7.03 -18.42 -0.30
CA ASP A 58 -7.43 -18.69 -1.69
C ASP A 58 -6.19 -18.78 -2.59
N ARG A 59 -5.70 -20.00 -2.80
CA ARG A 59 -4.42 -20.25 -3.52
C ARG A 59 -4.41 -19.77 -4.96
N ASN A 60 -5.57 -19.61 -5.59
CA ASN A 60 -5.66 -19.20 -6.99
C ASN A 60 -5.71 -17.68 -7.15
N ARG A 61 -5.81 -16.92 -6.05
CA ARG A 61 -5.87 -15.46 -6.09
C ARG A 61 -4.46 -14.86 -6.14
N ALA A 62 -4.19 -14.10 -7.20
CA ALA A 62 -2.97 -13.31 -7.31
C ALA A 62 -3.03 -12.08 -6.39
N PRO A 63 -1.87 -11.49 -6.01
CA PRO A 63 -1.81 -10.20 -5.36
C PRO A 63 -2.56 -9.13 -6.17
N PHE A 64 -3.17 -8.18 -5.47
CA PHE A 64 -3.89 -7.07 -6.07
C PHE A 64 -2.97 -6.17 -6.89
N ILE A 65 -3.41 -5.79 -8.09
CA ILE A 65 -2.72 -4.79 -8.93
C ILE A 65 -3.48 -3.46 -9.01
N SER A 66 -4.74 -3.44 -8.55
CA SER A 66 -5.60 -2.25 -8.60
C SER A 66 -6.43 -2.08 -7.32
N TRP A 67 -6.87 -0.85 -7.06
CA TRP A 67 -7.78 -0.56 -5.94
C TRP A 67 -9.16 -1.15 -6.14
N THR A 68 -9.61 -1.29 -7.38
CA THR A 68 -10.88 -1.95 -7.71
C THR A 68 -10.87 -3.40 -7.29
N GLU A 69 -9.78 -4.14 -7.52
CA GLU A 69 -9.66 -5.53 -7.07
C GLU A 69 -9.51 -5.65 -5.56
N LEU A 70 -8.82 -4.69 -4.93
CA LEU A 70 -8.63 -4.69 -3.49
C LEU A 70 -9.94 -4.37 -2.74
N LEU A 71 -10.81 -3.58 -3.34
CA LEU A 71 -12.08 -3.13 -2.75
C LEU A 71 -13.32 -3.90 -3.25
N SER A 72 -13.15 -4.84 -4.19
CA SER A 72 -14.19 -5.79 -4.63
C SER A 72 -14.38 -6.92 -3.64
#